data_AF-A0A6M3LY36-F1
#
_entry.id   AF-A0A6M3LY36-F1
#
_cell.length_a   1.000
_cell.length_b   1.000
_cell.length_c   1.000
_cell.angle_alpha   90.00
_cell.angle_beta   90.00
_cell.angle_gamma   90.00
#
_symmetry.space_group_name_H-M   'P 1'
#
loop_
_entity.id
_entity.type
_entity.pdbx_description
1 polymer ?
#
loop_
_entity_poly.entity_id
_entity_poly.type
_entity_poly.pdbx_seq_one_letter_code
_entity_poly.pdbx_strand_id
1 'polypeptide(L)' 'MEVNIQATQGACSEFIDDKGKKQTVSIVVSPLKVTANEEQSKIVVQTGCNLWKACQNEGCYYSLASRQRKQ' A
#
# COMPACT_ATOMS: atom_id res chain seq x y z
N MET A 1 12.66 -19.68 -11.34
CA MET A 1 11.67 -19.66 -10.25
C MET A 1 10.58 -18.69 -10.66
N GLU A 2 9.32 -19.13 -10.64
CA GLU A 2 8.17 -18.28 -10.94
C GLU A 2 7.56 -17.79 -9.62
N VAL A 3 7.25 -16.51 -9.51
CA VAL A 3 6.59 -15.92 -8.34
C VAL A 3 5.31 -15.23 -8.80
N ASN A 4 4.17 -15.83 -8.45
CA ASN A 4 2.85 -15.30 -8.77
C ASN A 4 2.44 -14.27 -7.71
N ILE A 5 2.39 -13.00 -8.09
CA ILE A 5 1.99 -11.91 -7.18
C ILE A 5 0.62 -11.39 -7.60
N GLN A 6 -0.37 -11.58 -6.74
CA GLN A 6 -1.76 -11.20 -7.01
C GLN A 6 -2.17 -9.97 -6.19
N ALA A 7 -3.16 -9.24 -6.70
CA ALA A 7 -3.80 -8.16 -5.97
C ALA A 7 -4.79 -8.74 -4.94
N THR A 8 -4.83 -8.13 -3.75
CA THR A 8 -5.80 -8.48 -2.70
C THR A 8 -6.93 -7.45 -2.69
N GLN A 9 -8.17 -7.90 -2.82
CA GLN A 9 -9.36 -7.05 -2.70
C GLN A 9 -9.95 -7.16 -1.30
N GLY A 10 -10.53 -6.08 -0.77
CA GLY A 10 -11.17 -6.10 0.55
C GLY A 10 -11.79 -4.78 0.97
N ALA A 11 -12.12 -4.65 2.25
CA ALA A 11 -12.59 -3.42 2.85
C ALA A 11 -11.57 -2.91 3.89
N CYS A 12 -11.36 -1.59 3.92
CA CYS A 12 -10.56 -0.90 4.92
C CYS A 12 -11.48 -0.05 5.80
N SER A 13 -11.53 -0.35 7.10
CA SER A 13 -12.30 0.43 8.09
C SER A 13 -11.52 1.63 8.66
N GLU A 14 -10.22 1.71 8.38
CA GLU A 14 -9.28 2.68 8.95
C GLU A 14 -8.88 3.79 7.96
N PHE A 15 -9.59 3.93 6.83
CA PHE A 15 -9.33 5.01 5.90
C PHE A 15 -9.71 6.35 6.52
N ILE A 16 -8.81 7.32 6.44
CA ILE A 16 -9.02 8.70 6.89
C ILE A 16 -8.94 9.60 5.65
N ASP A 17 -9.99 10.37 5.39
CA ASP A 17 -10.06 11.29 4.25
C ASP A 17 -9.29 12.62 4.49
N ASP A 18 -9.35 13.52 3.51
CA ASP A 18 -8.75 14.86 3.55
C ASP A 18 -9.37 15.78 4.62
N LYS A 19 -10.55 15.44 5.13
CA LYS A 19 -11.24 16.14 6.22
C LYS A 19 -10.98 15.51 7.58
N GLY A 20 -10.12 14.48 7.65
CA GLY A 20 -9.80 13.77 8.88
C GLY A 20 -10.89 12.80 9.35
N LYS A 21 -11.89 12.50 8.51
CA LYS A 21 -12.99 11.60 8.88
C LYS A 21 -12.64 10.15 8.55
N LYS A 22 -12.85 9.26 9.52
CA LYS A 22 -12.70 7.82 9.37
C LYS A 22 -13.90 7.21 8.62
N GLN A 23 -13.64 6.37 7.63
CA GLN A 23 -14.68 5.72 6.81
C GLN A 23 -14.31 4.28 6.44
N THR A 24 -15.32 3.45 6.20
CA THR A 24 -15.13 2.12 5.61
C THR A 24 -15.25 2.21 4.10
N VAL A 25 -14.23 1.74 3.39
CA VAL A 25 -14.10 1.87 1.93
C VAL A 25 -13.59 0.56 1.33
N SER A 26 -14.04 0.25 0.11
CA SER A 26 -13.51 -0.88 -0.65
C SER A 26 -12.13 -0.54 -1.19
N ILE A 27 -11.19 -1.47 -1.04
CA ILE A 27 -9.80 -1.30 -1.45
C ILE A 27 -9.31 -2.46 -2.30
N VAL A 28 -8.30 -2.16 -3.10
CA VAL A 28 -7.46 -3.15 -3.80
C VAL A 28 -6.01 -2.84 -3.42
N VAL A 29 -5.32 -3.83 -2.84
CA VAL A 29 -3.89 -3.78 -2.53
C VAL A 29 -3.14 -4.53 -3.61
N SER A 30 -2.24 -3.85 -4.30
CA SER A 30 -1.48 -4.42 -5.42
C SER A 30 0.01 -4.15 -5.28
N PRO A 31 0.87 -5.00 -5.86
CA PRO A 31 2.26 -4.68 -6.11
C PRO A 31 2.37 -3.48 -7.05
N LEU A 32 3.23 -2.53 -6.70
CA LEU A 32 3.50 -1.32 -7.47
C LEU A 32 4.86 -1.39 -8.16
N LYS A 33 5.85 -2.00 -7.49
CA LYS A 33 7.20 -2.18 -8.02
C LYS A 33 7.79 -3.44 -7.44
N VAL A 34 8.38 -4.25 -8.31
CA VAL A 34 9.18 -5.43 -7.94
C VAL A 34 10.60 -5.16 -8.38
N THR A 35 11.55 -5.28 -7.46
CA THR A 35 12.98 -5.20 -7.79
C THR A 35 13.66 -6.48 -7.36
N ALA A 36 14.39 -7.07 -8.29
CA ALA A 36 15.32 -8.16 -8.07
C ALA A 36 16.66 -7.74 -8.68
N ASN A 37 17.76 -7.98 -7.95
CA ASN A 37 19.12 -7.75 -8.44
C ASN A 37 19.88 -9.08 -8.25
N GLU A 38 20.84 -9.39 -9.14
CA GLU A 38 21.57 -10.67 -9.12
C GLU A 38 22.50 -10.85 -7.91
N GLU A 39 22.92 -9.75 -7.28
CA GLU A 39 23.70 -9.72 -6.02
C GLU A 39 22.81 -9.84 -4.77
N GLN A 40 21.49 -9.62 -4.89
CA GLN A 40 20.52 -9.59 -3.82
C GLN A 40 19.76 -10.92 -3.79
N SER A 41 20.00 -11.73 -2.75
CA SER A 41 19.25 -12.96 -2.51
C SER A 41 17.77 -12.74 -2.12
N LYS A 42 17.22 -11.55 -2.33
CA LYS A 42 15.88 -11.13 -1.89
C LYS A 42 15.16 -10.35 -2.97
N ILE A 43 13.90 -10.67 -3.18
CA ILE A 43 12.97 -9.89 -4.01
C ILE A 43 12.34 -8.82 -3.11
N VAL A 44 12.41 -7.55 -3.54
CA VAL A 44 11.72 -6.46 -2.85
C VAL A 44 10.44 -6.14 -3.61
N VAL A 45 9.31 -6.29 -2.94
CA VAL A 45 7.98 -5.97 -3.47
C VAL A 45 7.44 -4.75 -2.74
N GLN A 46 7.29 -3.64 -3.46
CA GLN A 46 6.61 -2.46 -2.94
C GLN A 46 5.13 -2.55 -3.28
N THR A 47 4.27 -2.53 -2.27
CA THR A 47 2.81 -2.61 -2.40
C THR A 47 2.11 -1.30 -2.03
N GLY A 48 0.90 -1.06 -2.55
CA GLY A 48 0.03 0.04 -2.13
C GLY A 48 -1.44 -0.27 -2.36
N CYS A 49 -2.32 0.43 -1.65
CA CYS A 49 -3.76 0.35 -1.88
C CYS A 49 -4.22 1.40 -2.90
N ASN A 50 -5.33 1.19 -3.58
CA ASN A 50 -5.92 2.14 -4.55
C ASN A 50 -6.22 3.54 -3.97
N LEU A 51 -6.39 3.69 -2.65
CA LEU A 51 -6.60 4.99 -1.97
C LEU A 51 -5.29 5.67 -1.52
N TRP A 52 -4.15 5.13 -1.98
CA TRP A 52 -2.76 5.44 -1.63
C TRP A 52 -2.45 6.87 -1.19
N LYS A 53 -2.79 7.86 -2.03
CA LYS A 53 -2.45 9.28 -1.85
C LYS A 53 -3.51 10.05 -1.04
N ALA A 54 -4.73 9.52 -0.97
CA ALA A 54 -5.86 10.16 -0.33
C ALA A 54 -5.98 9.78 1.16
N CYS A 55 -5.39 8.65 1.57
CA CYS A 55 -5.50 8.15 2.92
C CYS A 55 -4.54 8.86 3.90
N GLN A 56 -5.10 9.67 4.79
CA GLN A 56 -4.35 10.41 5.82
C GLN A 56 -4.07 9.58 7.09
N ASN A 57 -4.38 8.29 7.11
CA ASN A 57 -4.06 7.42 8.24
C ASN A 57 -2.55 7.19 8.35
N GLU A 58 -1.93 7.83 9.34
CA GLU A 58 -0.48 7.79 9.57
C GLU A 58 0.06 6.40 9.95
N GLY A 59 -0.80 5.50 10.43
CA GLY A 59 -0.48 4.09 10.68
C GLY A 59 -0.50 3.21 9.43
N CYS A 60 -1.04 3.70 8.31
CA CYS A 60 -1.28 2.86 7.14
C CYS A 60 -0.01 2.61 6.31
N TYR A 61 0.52 1.39 6.39
CA TYR A 61 1.66 0.92 5.60
C TYR A 61 1.44 1.06 4.08
N TYR A 62 0.19 0.89 3.62
CA TYR A 62 -0.18 0.95 2.21
C TYR A 62 -0.47 2.37 1.70
N SER A 63 -0.41 3.40 2.56
CA SER A 63 -0.63 4.81 2.20
C SER A 63 0.70 5.50 1.87
N LEU A 64 0.75 6.25 0.75
CA LEU A 64 1.92 7.03 0.38
C LEU A 64 2.00 8.25 1.27
N ALA A 65 0.85 8.88 1.54
CA ALA A 65 0.76 10.06 2.38
C ALA A 65 1.30 9.78 3.79
N SER A 66 0.99 8.60 4.34
CA SER A 66 1.59 8.12 5.61
C SER A 66 3.10 7.94 5.50
N ARG A 67 3.58 7.23 4.46
CA ARG A 67 5.00 6.91 4.30
C ARG A 67 5.89 8.13 4.03
N GLN A 68 5.35 9.17 3.39
CA GLN A 68 6.08 10.42 3.13
C GLN A 68 6.24 11.28 4.37
N ARG A 69 5.30 11.22 5.34
CA ARG A 69 5.43 11.96 6.61
C ARG A 69 6.42 11.32 7.60
N LYS A 70 6.78 10.06 7.40
CA LYS A 70 7.73 9.31 8.25
C LYS A 70 9.19 9.44 7.82
N GLN A 71 9.48 10.13 6.71
CA GLN A 71 10.82 10.47 6.23
C GLN A 71 11.15 11.91 6.60
#